data_AF-A0AAN8V9Y7-F1
#
_entry.id   AF-A0AAN8V9Y7-F1
#
_cell.length_a   1.000
_cell.length_b   1.000
_cell.length_c   1.000
_cell.angle_alpha   90.00
_cell.angle_beta   90.00
_cell.angle_gamma   90.00
#
_symmetry.space_group_name_H-M   'P 1'
#
loop_
_entity.id
_entity.type
_entity.pdbx_description
1 polymer ?
#
loop_
_entity_poly.entity_id
_entity_poly.type
_entity_poly.pdbx_seq_one_letter_code
_entity_poly.pdbx_strand_id
1 'polypeptide(L)'
;NNADMMFGGITIICGVFGTLAGGYVLDYMSATISNAFKAEGYQSAFQRISDSNVKSMIEPQLLSGATFLGAVFCFSAFTLRSLSGFIVLFAIGELLVFATQAPVNYVCLRCVRPSLRPLSIAMSTVSIHVFGDVPSSPLVGVLQDKVNNWRETALILTSVLFLAAGFWFVGMYQI
;
A
#
# COMPACT_ATOMS: atom_id res chain seq x y z
N ASN A 1 -14.37 14.36 -20.12
CA ASN A 1 -13.28 14.31 -21.14
C ASN A 1 -11.93 14.77 -20.61
N ASN A 2 -11.68 16.06 -20.29
CA ASN A 2 -10.35 16.44 -19.77
C ASN A 2 -10.10 15.99 -18.32
N ALA A 3 -11.12 16.07 -17.44
CA ALA A 3 -10.96 15.68 -16.03
C ALA A 3 -10.68 14.18 -15.85
N ASP A 4 -11.39 13.33 -16.60
CA ASP A 4 -11.22 11.87 -16.53
C ASP A 4 -9.84 11.43 -17.04
N MET A 5 -9.34 12.08 -18.11
CA MET A 5 -7.98 11.84 -18.62
C MET A 5 -6.91 12.34 -17.65
N MET A 6 -7.11 13.49 -16.99
CA MET A 6 -6.19 13.98 -15.96
C MET A 6 -6.16 13.07 -14.74
N PHE A 7 -7.33 12.59 -14.31
CA PHE A 7 -7.46 11.65 -13.20
C PHE A 7 -6.77 10.32 -13.53
N GLY A 8 -7.09 9.70 -14.67
CA GLY A 8 -6.42 8.45 -15.08
C GLY A 8 -4.92 8.64 -15.31
N GLY A 9 -4.52 9.76 -15.92
CA GLY A 9 -3.11 10.07 -16.17
C GLY A 9 -2.30 10.23 -14.89
N ILE A 10 -2.85 10.92 -13.88
CA ILE A 10 -2.15 11.07 -12.60
C ILE A 10 -2.05 9.75 -11.86
N THR A 11 -3.10 8.93 -11.87
CA THR A 11 -3.08 7.59 -11.27
C THR A 11 -2.01 6.70 -11.89
N ILE A 12 -1.81 6.75 -13.21
CA ILE A 12 -0.73 5.98 -13.88
C ILE A 12 0.65 6.43 -13.37
N ILE A 13 0.89 7.75 -13.33
CA ILE A 13 2.16 8.32 -12.87
C ILE A 13 2.39 7.95 -11.40
N CYS A 14 1.41 8.20 -10.54
CA CYS A 14 1.45 7.86 -9.12
C CYS A 14 1.66 6.36 -8.91
N GLY A 15 1.04 5.50 -9.73
CA GLY A 15 1.20 4.05 -9.69
C GLY A 15 2.64 3.61 -9.90
N VAL A 16 3.27 4.11 -10.98
CA VAL A 16 4.66 3.77 -11.30
C VAL A 16 5.63 4.33 -10.25
N PHE A 17 5.55 5.65 -9.99
CA PHE A 17 6.51 6.31 -9.10
C PHE A 17 6.31 5.94 -7.63
N GLY A 18 5.06 5.79 -7.19
CA GLY A 18 4.73 5.34 -5.83
C GLY A 18 5.31 3.95 -5.58
N THR A 19 5.06 2.99 -6.48
CA THR A 19 5.60 1.62 -6.34
C THR A 19 7.13 1.59 -6.28
N LEU A 20 7.80 2.35 -7.16
CA LEU A 20 9.27 2.45 -7.17
C LEU A 20 9.81 3.11 -5.90
N ALA A 21 9.19 4.21 -5.45
CA ALA A 21 9.57 4.91 -4.24
C ALA A 21 9.40 4.03 -3.00
N GLY A 22 8.30 3.26 -2.93
CA GLY A 22 8.07 2.29 -1.87
C GLY A 22 9.16 1.21 -1.79
N GLY A 23 9.58 0.69 -2.95
CA GLY A 23 10.69 -0.26 -3.04
C GLY A 23 12.02 0.35 -2.59
N TYR A 24 12.33 1.56 -3.06
CA TYR A 24 13.53 2.28 -2.66
C TYR A 24 13.58 2.55 -1.14
N VAL A 25 12.47 3.01 -0.55
CA VAL A 25 12.37 3.25 0.91
C VAL A 25 12.54 1.95 1.68
N LEU A 26 11.88 0.87 1.24
CA LEU A 26 12.00 -0.45 1.86
C LEU A 26 13.45 -0.96 1.85
N ASP A 27 14.13 -0.85 0.71
CA ASP A 27 15.51 -1.26 0.55
C ASP A 27 16.46 -0.40 1.40
N TYR A 28 16.23 0.91 1.45
CA TYR A 28 16.99 1.83 2.29
C TYR A 28 16.87 1.52 3.79
N MET A 29 15.65 1.29 4.28
CA MET A 29 15.42 0.91 5.68
C MET A 29 16.06 -0.44 6.01
N SER A 30 15.93 -1.42 5.10
CA SER A 30 16.54 -2.75 5.24
C SER A 30 18.07 -2.69 5.26
N ALA A 31 18.67 -1.88 4.40
CA ALA A 31 20.12 -1.71 4.32
C ALA A 31 20.69 -0.98 5.53
N THR A 32 20.00 0.07 6.01
CA THR A 32 20.41 0.83 7.20
C THR A 32 20.57 -0.08 8.42
N ILE A 33 19.61 -0.97 8.61
CA ILE A 33 19.62 -1.92 9.72
C ILE A 33 20.72 -2.96 9.54
N SER A 34 20.84 -3.55 8.35
CA SER A 34 21.93 -4.48 8.05
C SER A 34 23.31 -3.88 8.30
N ASN A 35 23.49 -2.58 8.02
CA ASN A 35 24.74 -1.87 8.23
C ASN A 35 25.01 -1.58 9.72
N ALA A 36 23.98 -1.23 10.49
CA ALA A 36 24.10 -1.02 11.94
C ALA A 36 24.60 -2.29 12.64
N PHE A 37 24.01 -3.45 12.34
CA PHE A 37 24.44 -4.74 12.91
C PHE A 37 25.84 -5.16 12.46
N LYS A 38 26.23 -4.82 11.23
CA LYS A 38 27.58 -5.05 10.72
C LYS A 38 28.62 -4.21 11.48
N ALA A 39 28.30 -2.94 11.78
CA ALA A 39 29.18 -2.05 12.53
C ALA A 39 29.42 -2.54 13.97
N GLU A 40 28.45 -3.24 14.56
CA GLU A 40 28.59 -3.84 15.90
C GLU A 40 29.29 -5.21 15.91
N GLY A 41 29.67 -5.76 14.74
CA GLY A 41 30.38 -7.04 14.66
C GLY A 41 29.50 -8.30 14.82
N TYR A 42 28.17 -8.16 14.83
CA TYR A 42 27.21 -9.25 15.04
C TYR A 42 26.59 -9.78 13.74
N GLN A 43 27.27 -9.70 12.59
CA GLN A 43 26.67 -10.01 11.29
C GLN A 43 26.15 -11.46 11.18
N SER A 44 26.85 -12.43 11.79
CA SER A 44 26.46 -13.85 11.84
C SER A 44 25.28 -14.11 12.77
N ALA A 45 25.13 -13.31 13.83
CA ALA A 45 24.00 -13.36 14.77
C ALA A 45 22.78 -12.61 14.19
N PHE A 46 22.98 -11.52 13.47
CA PHE A 46 21.93 -10.80 12.74
C PHE A 46 21.27 -11.69 11.70
N GLN A 47 22.00 -12.50 10.93
CA GLN A 47 21.35 -13.42 9.98
C GLN A 47 20.43 -14.42 10.68
N ARG A 48 20.73 -14.82 11.93
CA ARG A 48 19.89 -15.71 12.75
C ARG A 48 18.73 -14.99 13.46
N ILE A 49 18.89 -13.72 13.82
CA ILE A 49 17.86 -12.89 14.51
C ILE A 49 16.92 -12.20 13.50
N SER A 50 17.45 -11.83 12.33
CA SER A 50 16.72 -11.27 11.18
C SER A 50 15.71 -12.24 10.59
N ASP A 51 15.87 -13.55 10.84
CA ASP A 51 14.94 -14.59 10.42
C ASP A 51 13.72 -14.72 11.37
N SER A 52 13.67 -14.02 12.51
CA SER A 52 12.53 -14.14 13.44
C SER A 52 11.85 -12.85 13.87
N ASN A 53 12.52 -11.68 14.02
CA ASN A 53 11.85 -10.54 14.68
C ASN A 53 12.14 -9.12 14.14
N VAL A 54 13.26 -8.87 13.45
CA VAL A 54 13.64 -7.47 13.11
C VAL A 54 13.06 -7.01 11.77
N LYS A 55 13.07 -7.86 10.73
CA LYS A 55 12.48 -7.52 9.42
C LYS A 55 10.96 -7.51 9.45
N SER A 56 10.37 -8.39 10.25
CA SER A 56 8.93 -8.46 10.50
C SER A 56 8.35 -7.21 11.17
N MET A 57 9.15 -6.38 11.83
CA MET A 57 8.65 -5.16 12.48
C MET A 57 8.62 -3.94 11.56
N ILE A 58 9.51 -3.84 10.56
CA ILE A 58 9.64 -2.62 9.74
C ILE A 58 8.67 -2.60 8.57
N GLU A 59 8.43 -3.78 7.98
CA GLU A 59 7.54 -3.94 6.84
C GLU A 59 6.12 -3.49 7.20
N PRO A 60 5.46 -4.01 8.26
CA PRO A 60 4.09 -3.62 8.56
C PRO A 60 3.97 -2.19 9.11
N GLN A 61 5.02 -1.61 9.69
CA GLN A 61 5.07 -0.18 10.05
C GLN A 61 5.01 0.71 8.80
N LEU A 62 5.79 0.38 7.77
CA LEU A 62 5.76 1.09 6.49
C LEU A 62 4.40 0.93 5.80
N LEU A 63 3.84 -0.29 5.78
CA LEU A 63 2.51 -0.54 5.20
C LEU A 63 1.43 0.23 5.94
N SER A 64 1.38 0.15 7.27
CA SER A 64 0.34 0.82 8.08
C SER A 64 0.44 2.35 7.97
N GLY A 65 1.64 2.91 8.14
CA GLY A 65 1.87 4.35 8.07
C GLY A 65 1.57 4.94 6.70
N ALA A 66 2.06 4.33 5.61
CA ALA A 66 1.80 4.79 4.25
C ALA A 66 0.31 4.65 3.89
N THR A 67 -0.34 3.55 4.26
CA THR A 67 -1.78 3.36 4.01
C THR A 67 -2.61 4.39 4.78
N PHE A 68 -2.29 4.65 6.06
CA PHE A 68 -3.02 5.61 6.88
C PHE A 68 -2.88 7.04 6.33
N LEU A 69 -1.65 7.49 6.07
CA LEU A 69 -1.41 8.82 5.51
C LEU A 69 -2.02 8.94 4.11
N GLY A 70 -1.87 7.93 3.27
CA GLY A 70 -2.51 7.87 1.95
C GLY A 70 -4.03 8.00 2.05
N ALA A 71 -4.66 7.30 3.00
CA ALA A 71 -6.09 7.41 3.28
C ALA A 71 -6.50 8.83 3.68
N VAL A 72 -5.76 9.49 4.57
CA VAL A 72 -6.01 10.88 4.98
C VAL A 72 -6.00 11.82 3.77
N PHE A 73 -4.98 11.72 2.91
CA PHE A 73 -4.86 12.59 1.73
C PHE A 73 -5.94 12.31 0.68
N CYS A 74 -6.21 11.03 0.36
CA CYS A 74 -7.27 10.65 -0.57
C CYS A 74 -8.66 11.08 -0.06
N PHE A 75 -8.99 10.79 1.20
CA PHE A 75 -10.26 11.18 1.80
C PHE A 75 -10.42 12.71 1.77
N SER A 76 -9.37 13.45 2.18
CA SER A 76 -9.37 14.91 2.17
C SER A 76 -9.56 15.46 0.75
N ALA A 77 -8.94 14.85 -0.28
CA ALA A 77 -9.13 15.25 -1.67
C ALA A 77 -10.62 15.22 -2.04
N PHE A 78 -11.35 14.14 -1.72
CA PHE A 78 -12.77 14.01 -1.99
C PHE A 78 -13.68 14.93 -1.14
N THR A 79 -13.14 15.70 -0.20
CA THR A 79 -13.89 16.80 0.46
C THR A 79 -13.74 18.15 -0.24
N LEU A 80 -12.73 18.31 -1.10
CA LEU A 80 -12.45 19.57 -1.79
C LEU A 80 -13.41 19.83 -2.95
N ARG A 81 -13.76 21.11 -3.15
CA ARG A 81 -14.54 21.59 -4.30
C ARG A 81 -13.65 22.13 -5.44
N SER A 82 -12.39 22.48 -5.14
CA SER A 82 -11.41 22.94 -6.14
C SER A 82 -10.77 21.75 -6.84
N LEU A 83 -10.79 21.76 -8.18
CA LEU A 83 -10.16 20.72 -9.00
C LEU A 83 -8.64 20.65 -8.77
N SER A 84 -7.95 21.78 -8.74
CA SER A 84 -6.50 21.80 -8.53
C SER A 84 -6.11 21.27 -7.15
N GLY A 85 -6.85 21.68 -6.11
CA GLY A 85 -6.63 21.17 -4.75
C GLY A 85 -6.90 19.67 -4.65
N PHE A 86 -7.97 19.19 -5.31
CA PHE A 86 -8.28 17.77 -5.42
C PHE A 86 -7.13 16.99 -6.05
N ILE A 87 -6.65 17.42 -7.23
CA ILE A 87 -5.59 16.71 -7.98
C ILE A 87 -4.29 16.61 -7.17
N VAL A 88 -3.88 17.69 -6.49
CA VAL A 88 -2.65 17.69 -5.69
C VAL A 88 -2.75 16.75 -4.48
N LEU A 89 -3.83 16.85 -3.68
CA LEU A 89 -3.99 15.97 -2.53
C LEU A 89 -4.20 14.52 -2.94
N PHE A 90 -4.96 14.29 -4.01
CA PHE A 90 -5.22 12.95 -4.53
C PHE A 90 -3.92 12.30 -5.01
N ALA A 91 -3.06 13.03 -5.73
CA ALA A 91 -1.76 12.52 -6.15
C ALA A 91 -0.85 12.13 -4.98
N ILE A 92 -0.79 12.96 -3.93
CA ILE A 92 -0.01 12.65 -2.73
C ILE A 92 -0.56 11.39 -2.06
N GLY A 93 -1.89 11.29 -1.94
CA GLY A 93 -2.56 10.12 -1.41
C GLY A 93 -2.28 8.85 -2.22
N GLU A 94 -2.42 8.92 -3.54
CA GLU A 94 -2.14 7.80 -4.44
C GLU A 94 -0.67 7.37 -4.39
N LEU A 95 0.29 8.31 -4.40
CA LEU A 95 1.72 7.98 -4.28
C LEU A 95 2.00 7.17 -3.01
N LEU A 96 1.37 7.55 -1.88
CA LEU A 96 1.52 6.84 -0.61
C LEU A 96 0.83 5.47 -0.62
N VAL A 97 -0.37 5.36 -1.22
CA VAL A 97 -1.08 4.09 -1.36
C VAL A 97 -0.29 3.13 -2.26
N PHE A 98 0.20 3.59 -3.41
CA PHE A 98 1.01 2.78 -4.33
C PHE A 98 2.41 2.46 -3.77
N ALA A 99 2.95 3.26 -2.85
CA ALA A 99 4.19 2.92 -2.15
C ALA A 99 4.09 1.63 -1.33
N THR A 100 2.89 1.17 -0.97
CA THR A 100 2.69 -0.09 -0.25
C THR A 100 2.89 -1.33 -1.13
N GLN A 101 2.85 -1.20 -2.47
CA GLN A 101 2.89 -2.33 -3.40
C GLN A 101 4.18 -3.14 -3.30
N ALA A 102 5.33 -2.47 -3.25
CA ALA A 102 6.63 -3.14 -3.15
C ALA A 102 6.82 -3.85 -1.78
N PRO A 103 6.52 -3.21 -0.64
CA PRO A 103 6.48 -3.87 0.67
C PRO A 103 5.56 -5.10 0.74
N VAL A 104 4.32 -5.03 0.22
CA VAL A 104 3.39 -6.17 0.20
C VAL A 104 3.99 -7.34 -0.58
N ASN A 105 4.52 -7.08 -1.78
CA ASN A 105 5.15 -8.12 -2.60
C ASN A 105 6.40 -8.71 -1.92
N TYR A 106 7.18 -7.88 -1.22
CA TYR A 106 8.33 -8.33 -0.46
C TYR A 106 7.93 -9.34 0.63
N VAL A 107 6.88 -9.05 1.40
CA VAL A 107 6.34 -9.96 2.42
C VAL A 107 5.96 -11.30 1.78
N CYS A 108 5.17 -11.28 0.69
CA CYS A 108 4.77 -12.52 -0.01
C CYS A 108 5.97 -13.39 -0.41
N LEU A 109 7.03 -12.79 -0.97
CA LEU A 109 8.23 -13.51 -1.40
C LEU A 109 9.06 -14.10 -0.25
N ARG A 110 8.92 -13.56 0.96
CA ARG A 110 9.66 -13.97 2.16
C ARG A 110 8.89 -14.98 3.02
N CYS A 111 7.58 -15.05 2.90
CA CYS A 111 6.76 -16.05 3.58
C CYS A 111 6.93 -17.48 3.02
N VAL A 112 7.58 -17.64 1.88
CA VAL A 112 7.74 -18.93 1.20
C VAL A 112 9.20 -19.23 0.84
N ARG A 113 9.50 -20.51 0.60
CA ARG A 113 10.82 -20.94 0.11
C ARG A 113 11.08 -20.39 -1.32
N PRO A 114 12.35 -20.19 -1.73
CA PRO A 114 12.67 -19.58 -3.02
C PRO A 114 12.01 -20.24 -4.25
N SER A 115 11.86 -21.56 -4.25
CA SER A 115 11.21 -22.31 -5.34
C SER A 115 9.69 -22.07 -5.46
N LEU A 116 9.04 -21.54 -4.42
CA LEU A 116 7.60 -21.28 -4.38
C LEU A 116 7.25 -19.78 -4.52
N ARG A 117 8.25 -18.91 -4.66
CA ARG A 117 8.05 -17.46 -4.80
C ARG A 117 7.15 -17.07 -5.98
N PRO A 118 7.32 -17.63 -7.20
CA PRO A 118 6.41 -17.33 -8.31
C PRO A 118 4.97 -17.72 -7.99
N LEU A 119 4.77 -18.86 -7.32
CA LEU A 119 3.45 -19.32 -6.91
C LEU A 119 2.83 -18.39 -5.85
N SER A 120 3.61 -17.89 -4.89
CA SER A 120 3.13 -16.95 -3.87
C SER A 120 2.62 -15.64 -4.50
N ILE A 121 3.37 -15.06 -5.45
CA ILE A 121 2.95 -13.85 -6.16
C ILE A 121 1.73 -14.11 -7.05
N ALA A 122 1.68 -15.26 -7.73
CA ALA A 122 0.53 -15.64 -8.52
C ALA A 122 -0.73 -15.76 -7.64
N MET A 123 -0.62 -16.42 -6.49
CA MET A 123 -1.74 -16.53 -5.54
C MET A 123 -2.16 -15.17 -5.00
N SER A 124 -1.22 -14.29 -4.64
CA SER A 124 -1.54 -12.92 -4.19
C SER A 124 -2.30 -12.13 -5.27
N THR A 125 -1.85 -12.21 -6.53
CA THR A 125 -2.52 -11.56 -7.67
C THR A 125 -3.93 -12.11 -7.89
N VAL A 126 -4.09 -13.44 -7.85
CA VAL A 126 -5.41 -14.08 -7.97
C VAL A 126 -6.32 -13.65 -6.82
N SER A 127 -5.82 -13.59 -5.58
CA SER A 127 -6.59 -13.10 -4.43
C SER A 127 -7.04 -11.65 -4.60
N ILE A 128 -6.19 -10.76 -5.12
CA ILE A 128 -6.56 -9.37 -5.42
C ILE A 128 -7.70 -9.33 -6.44
N HIS A 129 -7.68 -10.16 -7.47
CA HIS A 129 -8.75 -10.19 -8.47
C HIS A 129 -10.06 -10.76 -7.89
N VAL A 130 -9.97 -11.89 -7.19
CA VAL A 130 -11.15 -12.61 -6.66
C VAL A 130 -11.85 -11.81 -5.57
N PHE A 131 -11.11 -11.16 -4.68
CA PHE A 131 -11.67 -10.46 -3.52
C PHE A 131 -11.69 -8.93 -3.66
N GLY A 132 -10.90 -8.37 -4.57
CA GLY A 132 -10.79 -6.93 -4.80
C GLY A 132 -11.38 -6.54 -6.15
N ASP A 133 -10.57 -6.59 -7.21
CA ASP A 133 -10.83 -5.91 -8.49
C ASP A 133 -12.15 -6.34 -9.15
N VAL A 134 -12.43 -7.66 -9.19
CA VAL A 134 -13.64 -8.19 -9.83
C VAL A 134 -14.92 -7.86 -9.06
N PRO A 135 -15.04 -8.15 -7.74
CA PRO A 135 -16.26 -7.83 -7.00
C PRO A 135 -16.41 -6.34 -6.70
N SER A 136 -15.33 -5.56 -6.58
CA SER A 136 -15.41 -4.15 -6.20
C SER A 136 -16.15 -3.30 -7.22
N SER A 137 -15.87 -3.44 -8.52
CA SER A 137 -16.52 -2.65 -9.58
C SER A 137 -18.07 -2.72 -9.55
N PRO A 138 -18.72 -3.91 -9.53
CA PRO A 138 -20.17 -3.99 -9.41
C PRO A 138 -20.69 -3.57 -8.03
N LEU A 139 -19.95 -3.82 -6.94
CA LEU A 139 -20.35 -3.38 -5.59
C LEU A 139 -20.39 -1.85 -5.48
N VAL A 140 -19.39 -1.16 -6.06
CA VAL A 140 -19.35 0.30 -6.14
C VAL A 140 -20.54 0.82 -6.96
N GLY A 141 -20.88 0.16 -8.07
CA GLY A 141 -22.07 0.49 -8.86
C GLY A 141 -23.36 0.40 -8.04
N VAL A 142 -23.59 -0.72 -7.36
CA VAL A 142 -24.78 -0.92 -6.51
C VAL A 142 -24.83 0.09 -5.35
N LEU A 143 -23.68 0.40 -4.74
CA LEU A 143 -23.61 1.41 -3.69
C LEU A 143 -23.96 2.80 -4.23
N GLN A 144 -23.40 3.16 -5.39
CA GLN A 144 -23.67 4.42 -6.06
C GLN A 144 -25.15 4.57 -6.44
N ASP A 145 -25.79 3.51 -6.92
CA ASP A 145 -27.21 3.51 -7.29
C ASP A 145 -28.13 3.72 -6.07
N LYS A 146 -27.70 3.29 -4.88
CA LYS A 146 -28.45 3.49 -3.62
C LYS A 146 -28.23 4.88 -3.03
N VAL A 147 -26.97 5.32 -2.95
CA VAL A 147 -26.58 6.58 -2.32
C VAL A 147 -26.93 7.78 -3.21
N ASN A 148 -26.89 7.62 -4.53
CA ASN A 148 -27.17 8.66 -5.54
C ASN A 148 -26.30 9.93 -5.39
N ASN A 149 -25.15 9.82 -4.72
CA ASN A 149 -24.21 10.90 -4.50
C ASN A 149 -22.77 10.38 -4.63
N TRP A 150 -22.11 10.70 -5.75
CA TRP A 150 -20.76 10.20 -6.06
C TRP A 150 -19.71 10.59 -5.02
N ARG A 151 -19.89 11.75 -4.37
CA ARG A 151 -18.94 12.24 -3.37
C ARG A 151 -19.04 11.43 -2.10
N GLU A 152 -20.26 11.12 -1.66
CA GLU A 152 -20.50 10.28 -0.50
C GLU A 152 -20.02 8.85 -0.75
N THR A 153 -20.32 8.28 -1.92
CA THR A 153 -19.79 6.98 -2.34
C THR A 153 -18.26 6.95 -2.31
N ALA A 154 -17.58 7.95 -2.87
CA ALA A 154 -16.12 8.02 -2.87
C ALA A 154 -15.53 8.13 -1.44
N LEU A 155 -16.19 8.89 -0.55
CA LEU A 155 -15.78 9.00 0.86
C LEU A 155 -15.97 7.68 1.61
N ILE A 156 -17.08 6.96 1.36
CA ILE A 156 -17.30 5.62 1.93
C ILE A 156 -16.20 4.67 1.47
N LEU A 157 -15.88 4.63 0.16
CA LEU A 157 -14.88 3.71 -0.38
C LEU A 157 -13.47 4.04 0.12
N THR A 158 -13.10 5.32 0.15
CA THR A 158 -11.79 5.74 0.66
C THR A 158 -11.65 5.51 2.16
N SER A 159 -12.77 5.50 2.92
CA SER A 159 -12.73 5.19 4.35
C SER A 159 -12.27 3.76 4.67
N VAL A 160 -12.45 2.81 3.73
CA VAL A 160 -11.98 1.42 3.86
C VAL A 160 -10.46 1.35 4.01
N LEU A 161 -9.72 2.33 3.47
CA LEU A 161 -8.26 2.39 3.63
C LEU A 161 -7.83 2.61 5.09
N PHE A 162 -8.64 3.26 5.92
CA PHE A 162 -8.36 3.36 7.35
C PHE A 162 -8.47 2.00 8.05
N LEU A 163 -9.45 1.17 7.65
CA LEU A 163 -9.56 -0.21 8.13
C LEU A 163 -8.35 -1.03 7.70
N ALA A 164 -7.92 -0.90 6.43
CA ALA A 164 -6.73 -1.55 5.92
C ALA A 164 -5.47 -1.15 6.72
N ALA A 165 -5.29 0.14 7.01
CA ALA A 165 -4.19 0.62 7.84
C ALA A 165 -4.20 0.00 9.26
N GLY A 166 -5.40 -0.19 9.83
CA GLY A 166 -5.59 -0.90 11.10
C GLY A 166 -5.21 -2.38 11.03
N PHE A 167 -5.57 -3.08 9.96
CA PHE A 167 -5.14 -4.46 9.75
C PHE A 167 -3.63 -4.58 9.65
N TRP A 168 -2.96 -3.68 8.90
CA TRP A 168 -1.49 -3.64 8.84
C TRP A 168 -0.87 -3.38 10.21
N PHE A 169 -1.49 -2.51 11.01
CA PHE A 169 -1.04 -2.20 12.36
C PHE A 169 -1.13 -3.42 13.29
N VAL A 170 -2.24 -4.15 13.26
CA VAL A 170 -2.41 -5.39 14.05
C VAL A 170 -1.37 -6.44 13.64
N GLY A 171 -1.06 -6.54 12.34
CA GLY A 171 -0.02 -7.44 11.82
C GLY A 171 1.36 -7.21 12.45
N MET A 172 1.67 -6.02 12.96
CA MET A 172 2.93 -5.75 13.67
C MET A 172 3.10 -6.56 14.96
N TYR A 173 2.00 -7.03 15.57
CA TYR A 173 2.02 -7.71 16.87
C TYR A 173 1.88 -9.23 16.77
N GLN A 174 1.68 -9.76 15.56
CA GLN A 174 1.40 -11.18 15.32
C GLN A 174 2.55 -11.95 14.64
N ILE A 175 3.64 -11.26 14.27
CA ILE A 175 4.85 -11.83 13.67
C ILE A 175 5.99 -11.72 14.68
#